data_AF-A0A968W4E0-F1
#
_entry.id   AF-A0A968W4E0-F1
#
_cell.length_a   1.000
_cell.length_b   1.000
_cell.length_c   1.000
_cell.angle_alpha   90.00
_cell.angle_beta   90.00
_cell.angle_gamma   90.00
#
_symmetry.space_group_name_H-M   'P 1'
#
loop_
_entity.id
_entity.type
_entity.pdbx_description
1 polymer ?
#
loop_
_entity_poly.entity_id
_entity_poly.type
_entity_poly.pdbx_seq_one_letter_code
_entity_poly.pdbx_strand_id
1 'polypeptide(L)'
;MLQTKLICAVSLITLIGCTTPTPSSYEKSEPSAITPTAESQAQIEQSEVNAVTERENKRQIINSKIKQIEQQSELLSQTMIGRQQKISQLRLRENELESSIQTYNQKIQSFIFQNKDAVACMGAANVSLNENNQYSEDVKNVASAVTLVCAGGILLDEQFRNRVIFVADQLVLADNNTKNLTNNFQTVRLQIESEQQLLAQEQSQASELAANIRDYQSQLASPFQTEI
;
A
#
# COMPACT_ATOMS: atom_id res chain seq x y z
N MET A 1 28.42 27.14 13.30
CA MET A 1 29.50 27.72 12.47
C MET A 1 28.91 27.94 11.07
N LEU A 2 28.76 29.19 10.65
CA LEU A 2 29.56 29.87 9.61
C LEU A 2 29.20 29.40 8.17
N GLN A 3 28.89 30.26 7.18
CA GLN A 3 28.92 31.73 7.11
C GLN A 3 27.76 32.33 6.29
N THR A 4 27.27 33.48 6.76
CA THR A 4 26.66 34.55 5.96
C THR A 4 27.72 35.23 5.08
N LYS A 5 27.45 35.56 3.81
CA LYS A 5 27.98 36.77 3.14
C LYS A 5 27.08 37.32 2.03
N LEU A 6 26.55 38.50 2.30
CA LEU A 6 26.19 39.55 1.33
C LEU A 6 27.49 40.19 0.78
N ILE A 7 27.52 40.69 -0.47
CA ILE A 7 28.42 41.78 -0.93
C ILE A 7 27.84 42.40 -2.21
N CYS A 8 27.93 43.73 -2.31
CA CYS A 8 27.53 44.55 -3.45
C CYS A 8 28.76 45.08 -4.22
N ALA A 9 28.63 45.31 -5.54
CA ALA A 9 29.30 46.35 -6.37
C ALA A 9 28.91 46.09 -7.84
N VAL A 10 28.34 46.99 -8.65
CA VAL A 10 28.66 48.40 -8.98
C VAL A 10 29.83 48.55 -9.96
N SER A 11 29.58 49.39 -10.99
CA SER A 11 30.47 49.98 -12.00
C SER A 11 30.86 49.13 -13.21
N LEU A 12 31.17 49.68 -14.40
CA LEU A 12 30.83 50.89 -15.16
C LEU A 12 31.83 50.88 -16.34
N ILE A 13 31.40 50.91 -17.60
CA ILE A 13 32.30 51.31 -18.71
C ILE A 13 31.52 52.24 -19.65
N THR A 14 32.11 53.40 -19.91
CA THR A 14 31.68 54.46 -20.85
C THR A 14 32.72 54.61 -21.96
N LEU A 15 32.35 55.23 -23.10
CA LEU A 15 33.17 56.05 -24.03
C LEU A 15 32.27 56.44 -25.23
N ILE A 16 31.77 57.68 -25.36
CA ILE A 16 32.34 58.87 -26.07
C ILE A 16 32.43 58.67 -27.61
N GLY A 17 31.97 59.57 -28.51
CA GLY A 17 31.32 60.91 -28.43
C GLY A 17 30.17 61.02 -29.46
N CYS A 18 29.93 62.06 -30.30
CA CYS A 18 30.31 63.50 -30.46
C CYS A 18 29.60 64.01 -31.76
N THR A 19 29.16 65.26 -32.03
CA THR A 19 29.18 66.59 -31.37
C THR A 19 27.84 67.37 -31.58
N THR A 20 27.76 68.62 -31.10
CA THR A 20 26.74 69.69 -31.29
C THR A 20 26.84 70.40 -32.67
N PRO A 21 25.82 71.16 -33.20
CA PRO A 21 25.09 72.24 -32.50
C PRO A 21 23.56 72.40 -32.70
N THR A 22 22.96 73.01 -31.69
CA THR A 22 21.59 73.56 -31.65
C THR A 22 21.47 74.85 -32.47
N PRO A 23 20.31 75.12 -33.07
CA PRO A 23 19.68 76.43 -32.84
C PRO A 23 18.25 76.31 -32.30
N SER A 24 17.80 77.37 -31.65
CA SER A 24 16.56 77.46 -30.90
C SER A 24 15.29 77.43 -31.76
N SER A 25 14.28 76.68 -31.32
CA SER A 25 12.91 77.18 -31.32
C SER A 25 12.18 76.68 -30.07
N TYR A 26 11.64 77.61 -29.28
CA TYR A 26 10.64 77.28 -28.27
C TYR A 26 9.29 77.19 -28.97
N GLU A 27 8.87 75.98 -29.31
CA GLU A 27 7.46 75.72 -29.56
C GLU A 27 6.94 74.74 -28.51
N LYS A 28 6.21 75.29 -27.55
CA LYS A 28 5.56 74.52 -26.47
C LYS A 28 4.34 73.81 -27.06
N SER A 29 4.57 72.74 -27.82
CA SER A 29 3.53 71.78 -28.11
C SER A 29 3.09 71.16 -26.79
N GLU A 30 1.91 71.55 -26.32
CA GLU A 30 1.26 70.86 -25.21
C GLU A 30 1.15 69.37 -25.56
N PRO A 31 1.34 68.45 -24.61
CA PRO A 31 0.95 67.08 -24.85
C PRO A 31 -0.55 67.11 -25.10
N SER A 32 -0.99 66.80 -26.32
CA SER A 32 -2.39 66.47 -26.58
C SER A 32 -2.68 65.23 -25.73
N ALA A 33 -3.19 65.47 -24.53
CA ALA A 33 -3.91 64.48 -23.78
C ALA A 33 -5.06 64.04 -24.68
N ILE A 34 -4.89 62.86 -25.28
CA ILE A 34 -5.99 62.15 -25.93
C ILE A 34 -6.87 61.72 -24.77
N THR A 35 -7.70 62.64 -24.27
CA THR A 35 -8.74 62.34 -23.29
C THR A 35 -9.63 61.30 -23.95
N PRO A 36 -9.65 60.05 -23.46
CA PRO A 36 -10.40 59.01 -24.13
C PRO A 36 -11.87 59.45 -24.16
N THR A 37 -12.46 59.42 -25.35
CA THR A 37 -13.86 59.83 -25.57
C THR A 37 -14.76 59.00 -24.66
N ALA A 38 -15.89 59.53 -24.19
CA ALA A 38 -16.79 58.82 -23.27
C ALA A 38 -17.18 57.41 -23.78
N GLU A 39 -17.32 57.25 -25.10
CA GLU A 39 -17.56 55.94 -25.73
C GLU A 39 -16.37 54.97 -25.59
N SER A 40 -15.13 55.45 -25.65
CA SER A 40 -13.93 54.61 -25.45
C SER A 40 -13.68 54.28 -23.97
N GLN A 41 -14.03 55.19 -23.05
CA GLN A 41 -14.00 54.90 -21.61
C GLN A 41 -15.01 53.81 -21.24
N ALA A 42 -16.25 53.93 -21.74
CA ALA A 42 -17.29 52.92 -21.55
C ALA A 42 -16.90 51.54 -22.14
N GLN A 43 -16.23 51.51 -23.30
CA GLN A 43 -15.72 50.25 -23.88
C GLN A 43 -14.60 49.61 -23.03
N ILE A 44 -13.72 50.41 -22.43
CA ILE A 44 -12.68 49.93 -21.52
C ILE A 44 -13.31 49.36 -20.24
N GLU A 45 -14.23 50.08 -19.59
CA GLU A 45 -14.94 49.59 -18.40
C GLU A 45 -15.72 48.29 -18.69
N GLN A 46 -16.44 48.22 -19.82
CA GLN A 46 -17.18 47.02 -20.22
C GLN A 46 -16.24 45.82 -20.46
N SER A 47 -15.06 46.07 -21.05
CA SER A 47 -14.02 45.06 -21.26
C SER A 47 -13.42 44.55 -19.94
N GLU A 48 -13.13 45.46 -19.00
CA GLU A 48 -12.62 45.12 -17.68
C GLU A 48 -13.64 44.31 -16.86
N VAL A 49 -14.91 44.70 -16.86
CA VAL A 49 -16.00 43.96 -16.20
C VAL A 49 -16.12 42.55 -16.77
N ASN A 50 -16.10 42.39 -18.10
CA ASN A 50 -16.13 41.07 -18.75
C ASN A 50 -14.92 40.20 -18.34
N ALA A 51 -13.71 40.77 -18.34
CA ALA A 51 -12.49 40.07 -17.94
C ALA A 51 -12.48 39.67 -16.45
N VAL A 52 -13.03 40.51 -15.57
CA VAL A 52 -13.23 40.19 -14.14
C VAL A 52 -14.24 39.05 -13.97
N THR A 53 -15.39 39.11 -14.66
CA THR A 53 -16.40 38.04 -14.63
C THR A 53 -15.87 36.71 -15.16
N GLU A 54 -15.06 36.73 -16.23
CA GLU A 54 -14.44 35.51 -16.77
C GLU A 54 -13.44 34.88 -15.78
N ARG A 55 -12.61 35.71 -15.12
CA ARG A 55 -11.68 35.25 -14.06
C ARG A 55 -12.42 34.65 -12.87
N GLU A 56 -13.51 35.27 -12.44
CA GLU A 56 -14.31 34.80 -11.31
C GLU A 56 -15.00 33.47 -11.65
N ASN A 57 -15.57 33.33 -12.86
CA ASN A 57 -16.08 32.06 -13.35
C ASN A 57 -15.00 30.96 -13.38
N LYS A 58 -13.79 31.26 -13.88
CA LYS A 58 -12.65 30.33 -13.87
C LYS A 58 -12.27 29.91 -12.44
N ARG A 59 -12.23 30.85 -11.49
CA ARG A 59 -11.98 30.57 -10.06
C ARG A 59 -13.05 29.68 -9.45
N GLN A 60 -14.33 29.94 -9.70
CA GLN A 60 -15.43 29.11 -9.20
C GLN A 60 -15.37 27.68 -9.75
N ILE A 61 -15.03 27.50 -11.03
CA ILE A 61 -14.82 26.18 -11.64
C ILE A 61 -13.66 25.44 -10.95
N ILE A 62 -12.51 26.10 -10.74
CA ILE A 62 -11.36 25.46 -10.10
C ILE A 62 -11.66 25.10 -8.63
N ASN A 63 -12.28 26.00 -7.86
CA ASN A 63 -12.71 25.72 -6.49
C ASN A 63 -13.70 24.55 -6.41
N SER A 64 -14.63 24.44 -7.36
CA SER A 64 -15.57 23.31 -7.46
C SER A 64 -14.83 21.99 -7.68
N LYS A 65 -13.84 21.97 -8.59
CA LYS A 65 -12.98 20.80 -8.85
C LYS A 65 -12.14 20.40 -7.64
N ILE A 66 -11.50 21.37 -6.96
CA ILE A 66 -10.74 21.10 -5.72
C ILE A 66 -11.64 20.40 -4.71
N LYS A 67 -12.83 20.94 -4.45
CA LYS A 67 -13.79 20.35 -3.49
C LYS A 67 -14.22 18.93 -3.87
N GLN A 68 -14.41 18.63 -5.14
CA GLN A 68 -14.72 17.27 -5.61
C GLN A 68 -13.55 16.30 -5.35
N ILE A 69 -12.31 16.74 -5.59
CA ILE A 69 -11.11 15.92 -5.38
C ILE A 69 -10.82 15.73 -3.88
N GLU A 70 -11.05 16.75 -3.05
CA GLU A 70 -10.98 16.64 -1.58
C GLU A 70 -11.99 15.61 -1.05
N GLN A 71 -13.23 15.61 -1.56
CA GLN A 71 -14.25 14.60 -1.20
C GLN A 71 -13.83 13.18 -1.61
N GLN A 72 -13.21 13.02 -2.78
CA GLN A 72 -12.65 11.72 -3.21
C GLN A 72 -11.47 11.29 -2.34
N SER A 73 -10.58 12.21 -1.98
CA SER A 73 -9.43 11.95 -1.10
C SER A 73 -9.85 11.52 0.31
N GLU A 74 -10.92 12.10 0.86
CA GLU A 74 -11.47 11.72 2.17
C GLU A 74 -12.07 10.31 2.14
N LEU A 75 -12.88 9.99 1.13
CA LEU A 75 -13.43 8.64 0.96
C LEU A 75 -12.34 7.58 0.77
N LEU A 76 -11.29 7.91 0.00
CA LEU A 76 -10.14 7.04 -0.23
C LEU A 76 -9.35 6.83 1.07
N SER A 77 -9.11 7.89 1.85
CA SER A 77 -8.48 7.83 3.18
C SER A 77 -9.22 6.88 4.13
N GLN A 78 -10.55 7.02 4.22
CA GLN A 78 -11.40 6.13 5.03
C GLN A 78 -11.33 4.67 4.55
N THR A 79 -11.28 4.45 3.24
CA THR A 79 -11.13 3.11 2.64
C THR A 79 -9.79 2.48 3.01
N MET A 80 -8.69 3.24 2.88
CA MET A 80 -7.34 2.80 3.26
C MET A 80 -7.23 2.45 4.75
N ILE A 81 -7.85 3.24 5.64
CA ILE A 81 -7.93 2.95 7.08
C ILE A 81 -8.67 1.63 7.32
N GLY A 82 -9.80 1.40 6.63
CA GLY A 82 -10.54 0.14 6.70
C GLY A 82 -9.71 -1.06 6.25
N ARG A 83 -8.91 -0.94 5.18
CA ARG A 83 -7.97 -1.99 4.76
C ARG A 83 -6.85 -2.24 5.76
N GLN A 84 -6.26 -1.19 6.32
CA GLN A 84 -5.22 -1.34 7.34
C GLN A 84 -5.74 -2.08 8.58
N GLN A 85 -6.97 -1.78 9.02
CA GLN A 85 -7.64 -2.52 10.09
C GLN A 85 -7.88 -3.99 9.71
N LYS A 86 -8.36 -4.27 8.49
CA LYS A 86 -8.56 -5.64 7.99
C LYS A 86 -7.26 -6.43 7.88
N ILE A 87 -6.18 -5.84 7.38
CA ILE A 87 -4.84 -6.45 7.34
C ILE A 87 -4.35 -6.77 8.75
N SER A 88 -4.57 -5.88 9.71
CA SER A 88 -4.22 -6.11 11.12
C SER A 88 -4.99 -7.31 11.71
N GLN A 89 -6.30 -7.37 11.51
CA GLN A 89 -7.15 -8.50 11.94
C GLN A 89 -6.72 -9.83 11.29
N LEU A 90 -6.42 -9.81 9.99
CA LEU A 90 -5.93 -11.00 9.29
C LEU A 90 -4.57 -11.46 9.80
N ARG A 91 -3.63 -10.55 10.10
CA ARG A 91 -2.32 -10.90 10.70
C ARG A 91 -2.44 -11.48 12.11
N LEU A 92 -3.39 -11.00 12.92
CA LEU A 92 -3.68 -11.65 14.22
C LEU A 92 -4.12 -13.10 14.00
N ARG A 93 -5.03 -13.34 13.05
CA ARG A 93 -5.50 -14.68 12.69
C ARG A 93 -4.41 -15.57 12.06
N GLU A 94 -3.49 -14.99 11.29
CA GLU A 94 -2.30 -15.68 10.75
C GLU A 94 -1.44 -16.23 11.91
N ASN A 95 -1.12 -15.37 12.89
CA ASN A 95 -0.34 -15.74 14.08
C ASN A 95 -1.06 -16.79 14.96
N GLU A 96 -2.38 -16.66 15.14
CA GLU A 96 -3.20 -17.63 15.86
C GLU A 96 -3.18 -19.01 15.19
N LEU A 97 -3.28 -19.06 13.86
CA LEU A 97 -3.22 -20.30 13.07
C LEU A 97 -1.81 -20.90 13.11
N GLU A 98 -0.76 -20.10 12.98
CA GLU A 98 0.63 -20.58 13.10
C GLU A 98 0.89 -21.21 14.48
N SER A 99 0.53 -20.50 15.56
CA SER A 99 0.63 -21.00 16.93
C SER A 99 -0.19 -22.29 17.15
N SER A 100 -1.38 -22.36 16.54
CA SER A 100 -2.23 -23.56 16.57
C SER A 100 -1.58 -24.74 15.86
N ILE A 101 -0.98 -24.54 14.68
CA ILE A 101 -0.25 -25.57 13.92
C ILE A 101 0.95 -26.08 14.74
N GLN A 102 1.78 -25.17 15.28
CA GLN A 102 2.95 -25.54 16.10
C GLN A 102 2.53 -26.33 17.35
N THR A 103 1.54 -25.83 18.09
CA THR A 103 1.00 -26.47 19.30
C THR A 103 0.39 -27.84 18.98
N TYR A 104 -0.30 -27.98 17.84
CA TYR A 104 -0.89 -29.25 17.43
C TYR A 104 0.19 -30.26 17.04
N ASN A 105 1.18 -29.88 16.24
CA ASN A 105 2.30 -30.75 15.87
C ASN A 105 3.08 -31.24 17.10
N GLN A 106 3.33 -30.39 18.09
CA GLN A 106 3.96 -30.81 19.36
C GLN A 106 3.11 -31.84 20.13
N LYS A 107 1.78 -31.70 20.13
CA LYS A 107 0.87 -32.70 20.73
C LYS A 107 0.93 -34.03 19.98
N ILE A 108 0.96 -34.02 18.65
CA ILE A 108 1.06 -35.23 17.83
C ILE A 108 2.42 -35.92 18.00
N GLN A 109 3.52 -35.18 18.04
CA GLN A 109 4.84 -35.73 18.36
C GLN A 109 4.86 -36.38 19.75
N SER A 110 4.30 -35.71 20.77
CA SER A 110 4.17 -36.29 22.11
C SER A 110 3.31 -37.57 22.11
N PHE A 111 2.21 -37.60 21.36
CA PHE A 111 1.37 -38.79 21.18
C PHE A 111 2.14 -39.94 20.50
N ILE A 112 2.93 -39.64 19.46
CA ILE A 112 3.83 -40.60 18.78
C ILE A 112 4.84 -41.19 19.77
N PHE A 113 5.51 -40.36 20.58
CA PHE A 113 6.47 -40.82 21.57
C PHE A 113 5.84 -41.64 22.70
N GLN A 114 4.63 -41.29 23.14
CA GLN A 114 3.87 -42.05 24.14
C GLN A 114 3.43 -43.43 23.62
N ASN A 115 3.21 -43.56 22.32
CA ASN A 115 2.80 -44.81 21.65
C ASN A 115 3.92 -45.39 20.78
N LYS A 116 5.19 -45.15 21.13
CA LYS A 116 6.35 -45.51 20.30
C LYS A 116 6.43 -47.00 19.94
N ASP A 117 5.89 -47.88 20.77
CA ASP A 117 5.78 -49.32 20.56
C ASP A 117 4.81 -49.64 19.42
N ALA A 118 3.60 -49.08 19.49
CA ALA A 118 2.59 -49.21 18.43
C ALA A 118 3.07 -48.55 17.13
N VAL A 119 3.66 -47.35 17.21
CA VAL A 119 4.21 -46.61 16.06
C VAL A 119 5.37 -47.37 15.40
N ALA A 120 6.32 -47.90 16.17
CA ALA A 120 7.40 -48.70 15.62
C ALA A 120 6.86 -49.91 14.88
N CYS A 121 5.82 -50.56 15.41
CA CYS A 121 5.16 -51.66 14.74
C CYS A 121 4.36 -51.24 13.50
N MET A 122 3.79 -50.02 13.45
CA MET A 122 3.16 -49.52 12.23
C MET A 122 4.16 -49.41 11.08
N GLY A 123 5.29 -48.75 11.29
CA GLY A 123 6.33 -48.62 10.25
C GLY A 123 7.03 -49.94 9.94
N ALA A 124 7.20 -50.83 10.92
CA ALA A 124 7.86 -52.12 10.72
C ALA A 124 7.01 -53.14 9.96
N ALA A 125 5.70 -53.16 10.21
CA ALA A 125 4.76 -54.06 9.54
C ALA A 125 4.14 -53.45 8.26
N ASN A 126 4.62 -52.28 7.81
CA ASN A 126 4.02 -51.48 6.74
C ASN A 126 2.49 -51.30 6.91
N VAL A 127 2.03 -51.09 8.16
CA VAL A 127 0.67 -50.60 8.43
C VAL A 127 0.67 -49.11 8.08
N SER A 128 0.67 -48.86 6.77
CA SER A 128 1.06 -47.58 6.21
C SER A 128 -0.05 -46.56 6.41
N LEU A 129 0.28 -45.52 7.18
CA LEU A 129 -0.24 -44.19 6.87
C LEU A 129 0.07 -43.90 5.40
N ASN A 130 -0.86 -43.24 4.69
CA ASN A 130 -0.67 -42.80 3.31
C ASN A 130 0.71 -42.13 3.17
N GLU A 131 1.44 -42.37 2.08
CA GLU A 131 2.78 -41.77 1.89
C GLU A 131 2.74 -40.23 1.88
N ASN A 132 1.58 -39.65 1.55
CA ASN A 132 1.30 -38.22 1.61
C ASN A 132 0.75 -37.76 2.98
N ASN A 133 0.85 -38.57 4.03
CA ASN A 133 0.52 -38.20 5.42
C ASN A 133 1.72 -37.51 6.06
N GLN A 134 1.50 -36.34 6.66
CA GLN A 134 2.55 -35.50 7.24
C GLN A 134 3.41 -36.19 8.32
N TYR A 135 2.88 -37.22 8.99
CA TYR A 135 3.55 -37.97 10.05
C TYR A 135 4.13 -39.32 9.57
N SER A 136 4.03 -39.64 8.26
CA SER A 136 4.54 -40.91 7.70
C SER A 136 6.05 -41.07 7.89
N GLU A 137 6.83 -39.99 7.77
CA GLU A 137 8.28 -40.01 8.03
C GLU A 137 8.60 -40.20 9.52
N ASP A 138 7.88 -39.53 10.43
CA ASP A 138 8.04 -39.70 11.88
C ASP A 138 7.79 -41.16 12.29
N VAL A 139 6.75 -41.79 11.75
CA VAL A 139 6.46 -43.22 11.96
C VAL A 139 7.57 -44.13 11.41
N LYS A 140 8.07 -43.86 10.20
CA LYS A 140 9.18 -44.63 9.58
C LYS A 140 10.47 -44.51 10.39
N ASN A 141 10.79 -43.32 10.90
CA ASN A 141 11.98 -43.08 11.71
C ASN A 141 11.95 -43.88 13.03
N VAL A 142 10.81 -43.90 13.71
CA VAL A 142 10.59 -44.66 14.96
C VAL A 142 10.65 -46.19 14.74
N ALA A 143 10.29 -46.68 13.55
CA ALA A 143 10.24 -48.10 13.23
C ALA A 143 11.59 -48.79 12.95
N SER A 144 12.68 -48.02 12.82
CA SER A 144 14.00 -48.46 12.31
C SER A 144 14.74 -49.55 13.12
N ALA A 145 14.15 -50.13 14.16
CA ALA A 145 14.80 -51.10 15.06
C ALA A 145 13.98 -52.34 15.50
N VAL A 146 12.70 -52.52 15.10
CA VAL A 146 11.77 -53.45 15.84
C VAL A 146 10.98 -54.44 14.96
N THR A 147 11.49 -54.86 13.80
CA THR A 147 10.71 -55.68 12.83
C THR A 147 10.24 -57.04 13.31
N LEU A 148 11.03 -57.78 14.10
CA LEU A 148 10.70 -59.17 14.46
C LEU A 148 9.67 -59.31 15.60
N VAL A 149 9.56 -58.33 16.50
CA VAL A 149 8.64 -58.41 17.65
C VAL A 149 7.20 -58.11 17.25
N CYS A 150 7.01 -57.19 16.31
CA CYS A 150 5.70 -56.68 15.90
C CYS A 150 4.81 -57.73 15.21
N ALA A 151 5.40 -58.61 14.39
CA ALA A 151 4.65 -59.67 13.72
C ALA A 151 4.04 -60.68 14.72
N GLY A 152 4.78 -61.03 15.78
CA GLY A 152 4.27 -61.86 16.86
C GLY A 152 3.22 -61.13 17.71
N GLY A 153 3.50 -59.88 18.12
CA GLY A 153 2.61 -59.08 18.95
C GLY A 153 1.24 -58.81 18.31
N ILE A 154 1.19 -58.38 17.05
CA ILE A 154 -0.07 -58.04 16.35
C ILE A 154 -0.96 -59.28 16.14
N LEU A 155 -0.36 -60.45 15.93
CA LEU A 155 -1.11 -61.70 15.68
C LEU A 155 -1.56 -62.40 16.97
N LEU A 156 -0.84 -62.23 18.08
CA LEU A 156 -1.05 -62.97 19.33
C LEU A 156 -1.64 -62.13 20.47
N ASP A 157 -1.56 -60.79 20.41
CA ASP A 157 -2.12 -59.87 21.41
C ASP A 157 -3.14 -58.92 20.77
N GLU A 158 -4.42 -59.14 21.08
CA GLU A 158 -5.52 -58.30 20.60
C GLU A 158 -5.50 -56.88 21.16
N GLN A 159 -5.01 -56.68 22.40
CA GLN A 159 -4.92 -55.36 23.01
C GLN A 159 -3.83 -54.53 22.32
N PHE A 160 -2.71 -55.16 21.97
CA PHE A 160 -1.65 -54.51 21.20
C PHE A 160 -2.12 -54.19 19.78
N ARG A 161 -2.76 -55.14 19.08
CA ARG A 161 -3.35 -54.92 17.74
C ARG A 161 -4.35 -53.75 17.73
N ASN A 162 -5.24 -53.69 18.70
CA ASN A 162 -6.23 -52.60 18.80
C ASN A 162 -5.57 -51.24 19.09
N ARG A 163 -4.46 -51.21 19.84
CA ARG A 163 -3.66 -49.99 20.06
C ARG A 163 -2.98 -49.51 18.78
N VAL A 164 -2.41 -50.41 17.99
CA VAL A 164 -1.82 -50.10 16.67
C VAL A 164 -2.85 -49.46 15.74
N ILE A 165 -4.06 -50.03 15.66
CA ILE A 165 -5.17 -49.49 14.86
C ILE A 165 -5.57 -48.09 15.37
N PHE A 166 -5.80 -47.94 16.68
CA PHE A 166 -6.17 -46.65 17.28
C PHE A 166 -5.12 -45.55 17.02
N VAL A 167 -3.83 -45.87 17.11
CA VAL A 167 -2.74 -44.92 16.83
C VAL A 167 -2.72 -44.55 15.35
N ALA A 168 -2.94 -45.50 14.44
CA ALA A 168 -3.04 -45.22 13.01
C ALA A 168 -4.22 -44.27 12.70
N ASP A 169 -5.40 -44.54 13.24
CA ASP A 169 -6.59 -43.69 13.06
C ASP A 169 -6.35 -42.26 13.58
N GLN A 170 -5.74 -42.11 14.76
CA GLN A 170 -5.40 -40.80 15.32
C GLN A 170 -4.39 -40.02 14.46
N LEU A 171 -3.41 -40.70 13.85
CA LEU A 171 -2.44 -40.04 12.95
C LEU A 171 -3.03 -39.69 11.57
N VAL A 172 -4.05 -40.42 11.10
CA VAL A 172 -4.85 -40.03 9.92
C VAL A 172 -5.76 -38.83 10.24
N LEU A 173 -6.41 -38.81 11.40
CA LEU A 173 -7.20 -37.66 11.85
C LEU A 173 -6.32 -36.41 12.04
N ALA A 174 -5.11 -36.59 12.59
CA ALA A 174 -4.15 -35.52 12.77
C ALA A 174 -3.71 -34.90 11.45
N ASP A 175 -3.34 -35.70 10.46
CA ASP A 175 -2.93 -35.24 9.13
C ASP A 175 -4.02 -34.41 8.43
N ASN A 176 -5.28 -34.87 8.49
CA ASN A 176 -6.41 -34.13 7.97
C ASN A 176 -6.63 -32.78 8.69
N ASN A 177 -6.44 -32.74 10.01
CA ASN A 177 -6.57 -31.52 10.79
C ASN A 177 -5.42 -30.52 10.49
N THR A 178 -4.18 -30.98 10.43
CA THR A 178 -3.04 -30.12 10.10
C THR A 178 -3.11 -29.59 8.67
N LYS A 179 -3.60 -30.39 7.71
CA LYS A 179 -3.93 -29.93 6.35
C LYS A 179 -5.00 -28.85 6.34
N ASN A 180 -6.07 -29.00 7.13
CA ASN A 180 -7.11 -27.98 7.27
C ASN A 180 -6.55 -26.67 7.86
N LEU A 181 -5.79 -26.74 8.97
CA LEU A 181 -5.12 -25.59 9.57
C LEU A 181 -4.16 -24.90 8.58
N THR A 182 -3.36 -25.66 7.85
CA THR A 182 -2.42 -25.14 6.84
C THR A 182 -3.13 -24.47 5.67
N ASN A 183 -4.23 -25.05 5.18
CA ASN A 183 -5.06 -24.44 4.13
C ASN A 183 -5.70 -23.13 4.59
N ASN A 184 -6.19 -23.07 5.85
CA ASN A 184 -6.72 -21.83 6.44
C ASN A 184 -5.62 -20.77 6.57
N PHE A 185 -4.43 -21.17 7.02
CA PHE A 185 -3.27 -20.28 7.14
C PHE A 185 -2.87 -19.69 5.78
N GLN A 186 -2.71 -20.53 4.74
CA GLN A 186 -2.45 -20.08 3.37
C GLN A 186 -3.55 -19.15 2.84
N THR A 187 -4.83 -19.48 3.10
CA THR A 187 -5.97 -18.63 2.72
C THR A 187 -5.90 -17.24 3.35
N VAL A 188 -5.55 -17.15 4.65
CA VAL A 188 -5.37 -15.87 5.34
C VAL A 188 -4.18 -15.10 4.76
N ARG A 189 -3.06 -15.75 4.43
CA ARG A 189 -1.91 -15.09 3.79
C ARG A 189 -2.24 -14.48 2.42
N LEU A 190 -2.94 -15.24 1.57
CA LEU A 190 -3.40 -14.73 0.28
C LEU A 190 -4.36 -13.53 0.42
N GLN A 191 -5.20 -13.52 1.46
CA GLN A 191 -6.05 -12.36 1.77
C GLN A 191 -5.22 -11.15 2.25
N ILE A 192 -4.18 -11.36 3.05
CA ILE A 192 -3.25 -10.31 3.50
C ILE A 192 -2.50 -9.70 2.30
N GLU A 193 -1.98 -10.53 1.40
CA GLU A 193 -1.29 -10.08 0.19
C GLU A 193 -2.22 -9.30 -0.75
N SER A 194 -3.45 -9.80 -0.96
CA SER A 194 -4.46 -9.12 -1.77
C SER A 194 -4.85 -7.74 -1.20
N GLU A 195 -5.08 -7.63 0.11
CA GLU A 195 -5.40 -6.34 0.73
C GLU A 195 -4.22 -5.38 0.74
N GLN A 196 -2.98 -5.88 0.84
CA GLN A 196 -1.76 -5.05 0.70
C GLN A 196 -1.60 -4.48 -0.72
N GLN A 197 -1.90 -5.28 -1.75
CA GLN A 197 -1.87 -4.80 -3.14
C GLN A 197 -2.91 -3.70 -3.38
N LEU A 198 -4.14 -3.89 -2.88
CA LEU A 198 -5.20 -2.89 -2.98
C LEU A 198 -4.85 -1.61 -2.19
N LEU A 199 -4.29 -1.74 -0.98
CA LEU A 199 -3.83 -0.60 -0.20
C LEU A 199 -2.70 0.18 -0.91
N ALA A 200 -1.77 -0.50 -1.58
CA ALA A 200 -0.71 0.14 -2.37
C ALA A 200 -1.26 0.88 -3.60
N GLN A 201 -2.27 0.30 -4.28
CA GLN A 201 -2.97 0.96 -5.37
C GLN A 201 -3.71 2.23 -4.91
N GLU A 202 -4.44 2.14 -3.80
CA GLU A 202 -5.15 3.28 -3.19
C GLU A 202 -4.17 4.36 -2.71
N GLN A 203 -3.00 3.98 -2.18
CA GLN A 203 -1.95 4.93 -1.81
C GLN A 203 -1.37 5.67 -3.04
N SER A 204 -1.23 4.98 -4.18
CA SER A 204 -0.86 5.62 -5.44
C SER A 204 -1.91 6.63 -5.90
N GLN A 205 -3.20 6.24 -5.87
CA GLN A 205 -4.32 7.13 -6.22
C GLN A 205 -4.40 8.36 -5.29
N ALA A 206 -4.20 8.18 -3.98
CA ALA A 206 -4.15 9.27 -3.02
C ALA A 206 -3.02 10.27 -3.34
N SER A 207 -1.86 9.77 -3.79
CA SER A 207 -0.75 10.63 -4.19
C SER A 207 -1.04 11.45 -5.47
N GLU A 208 -1.80 10.87 -6.41
CA GLU A 208 -2.26 11.53 -7.64
C GLU A 208 -3.31 12.62 -7.32
N LEU A 209 -4.32 12.31 -6.49
CA LEU A 209 -5.32 13.29 -6.05
C LEU A 209 -4.64 14.46 -5.31
N ALA A 210 -3.65 14.19 -4.46
CA ALA A 210 -2.88 15.22 -3.78
C ALA A 210 -2.02 16.07 -4.73
N ALA A 211 -1.52 15.51 -5.84
CA ALA A 211 -0.84 16.26 -6.88
C ALA A 211 -1.83 17.17 -7.64
N ASN A 212 -2.99 16.65 -8.01
CA ASN A 212 -4.05 17.39 -8.70
C ASN A 212 -4.57 18.58 -7.86
N ILE A 213 -4.75 18.40 -6.54
CA ILE A 213 -5.12 19.52 -5.63
C ILE A 213 -4.07 20.64 -5.68
N ARG A 214 -2.77 20.29 -5.62
CA ARG A 214 -1.68 21.29 -5.68
C ARG A 214 -1.63 22.00 -7.02
N ASP A 215 -1.86 21.29 -8.12
CA ASP A 215 -1.91 21.89 -9.46
C ASP A 215 -3.05 22.93 -9.55
N TYR A 216 -4.27 22.56 -9.17
CA TYR A 216 -5.40 23.49 -9.13
C TYR A 216 -5.18 24.67 -8.17
N GLN A 217 -4.55 24.45 -7.02
CA GLN A 217 -4.14 25.53 -6.11
C GLN A 217 -3.12 26.48 -6.76
N SER A 218 -2.18 25.96 -7.55
CA SER A 218 -1.22 26.77 -8.31
C SER A 218 -1.90 27.60 -9.41
N GLN A 219 -2.92 27.05 -10.08
CA GLN A 219 -3.73 27.78 -11.07
C GLN A 219 -4.52 28.94 -10.44
N LEU A 220 -4.94 28.81 -9.18
CA LEU A 220 -5.58 29.91 -8.41
C LEU A 220 -4.58 30.97 -7.93
N ALA A 221 -3.35 30.55 -7.62
CA ALA A 221 -2.28 31.41 -7.12
C ALA A 221 -1.53 32.17 -8.22
N SER A 222 -1.48 31.63 -9.43
CA SER A 222 -0.99 32.37 -10.60
C SER A 222 -1.92 33.56 -10.85
N PRO A 223 -1.41 34.80 -10.92
CA PRO A 223 -2.21 35.89 -11.46
C PRO A 223 -2.60 35.51 -12.89
N PHE A 224 -3.89 35.61 -13.23
CA PHE A 224 -4.35 35.51 -14.62
C PHE A 224 -3.70 36.67 -15.40
N GLN A 225 -2.55 36.39 -16.02
CA GLN A 225 -1.75 37.40 -16.68
C GLN A 225 -2.61 38.09 -17.74
N THR A 226 -2.78 39.39 -17.56
CA THR A 226 -3.21 40.30 -18.62
C THR A 226 -2.12 40.31 -19.67
N GLU A 227 -2.28 39.52 -20.73
CA GLU A 227 -1.79 39.96 -22.03
C GLU A 227 -2.63 41.20 -22.40
N ILE A 228 -1.95 42.34 -22.49
CA ILE A 228 -2.47 43.65 -22.91
C ILE A 228 -1.88 43.92 -24.29
#